data_AF-A0A9D1A7D7-F1
#
_entry.id   AF-A0A9D1A7D7-F1
#
_cell.length_a   1.000
_cell.length_b   1.000
_cell.length_c   1.000
_cell.angle_alpha   90.00
_cell.angle_beta   90.00
_cell.angle_gamma   90.00
#
_symmetry.space_group_name_H-M   'P 1'
#
loop_
_entity.id
_entity.type
_entity.pdbx_description
1 polymer ?
#
loop_
_entity_poly.entity_id
_entity_poly.type
_entity_poly.pdbx_seq_one_letter_code
_entity_poly.pdbx_strand_id
1 'polypeptide(L)'
;HVLAHERAHIRRGDPWWKVLGFVLLAIYWFHPLMWVAYFFLCRDIEAACDEAVIRGLSREERQGYAEALLRLSAAVPGLHACPLAFGEVGVKARIKRVINYKKPGFWIVTVAVLAAMVVAVCFLTSPAAEKTPEITLPPAENAETVQPQPQEQPEAPVVAEEIEETQETQETEPESDPLEAAITAAILQHNEVISESTTIRTASFQCFDQEELAFDSDPPQPNQLTLYGNALYLGFSVEDGILHQTEGSNIPVAITFSCEEEGYELVEYWQPGDGTDYAPDIQAKFPAEAAELALGDQPYLLEQFQLCYAQAVEESGVDPDVAIEAYLQELASEPSTSSNPQDYLDENPVVYRELTYYGAYTTAYCTAQLAQENQSDLRGRLMQILLNELS
;
A
#
# COMPACT_ATOMS: atom_id res chain seq x y z
N HIS A 1 22.38 -18.21 0.75
CA HIS A 1 21.80 -17.83 2.05
C HIS A 1 20.43 -18.45 2.35
N VAL A 2 19.55 -18.63 1.35
CA VAL A 2 18.22 -19.28 1.50
C VAL A 2 18.28 -20.66 2.20
N LEU A 3 19.23 -21.54 1.84
CA LEU A 3 19.38 -22.84 2.51
C LEU A 3 19.74 -22.75 4.01
N ALA A 4 20.38 -21.66 4.45
CA ALA A 4 20.68 -21.45 5.87
C ALA A 4 19.44 -20.96 6.62
N HIS A 5 18.60 -20.15 5.98
CA HIS A 5 17.29 -19.72 6.47
C HIS A 5 16.34 -20.92 6.68
N GLU A 6 16.20 -21.78 5.66
CA GLU A 6 15.36 -22.99 5.76
C GLU A 6 15.84 -23.97 6.83
N ARG A 7 17.16 -24.13 6.98
CA ARG A 7 17.72 -24.96 8.07
C ARG A 7 17.45 -24.39 9.45
N ALA A 8 17.35 -23.06 9.60
CA ALA A 8 16.99 -22.42 10.87
C ALA A 8 15.55 -22.76 11.27
N HIS A 9 14.61 -22.71 10.31
CA HIS A 9 13.22 -23.13 10.53
C HIS A 9 13.10 -24.59 10.99
N ILE A 10 13.79 -25.52 10.29
CA ILE A 10 13.77 -26.95 10.62
C ILE A 10 14.38 -27.21 12.02
N ARG A 11 15.49 -26.55 12.35
CA ARG A 11 16.18 -26.73 13.63
C ARG A 11 15.36 -26.22 14.82
N ARG A 12 14.56 -25.17 14.64
CA ARG A 12 13.73 -24.57 15.71
C ARG A 12 12.32 -25.17 15.78
N GLY A 13 11.90 -25.91 14.75
CA GLY A 13 10.58 -26.54 14.70
C GLY A 13 9.45 -25.56 14.40
N ASP A 14 9.75 -24.46 13.70
CA ASP A 14 8.78 -23.39 13.38
C ASP A 14 7.50 -23.86 12.66
N PRO A 15 7.54 -24.87 11.76
CA PRO A 15 6.32 -25.38 11.15
C PRO A 15 5.29 -25.88 12.16
N TRP A 16 5.73 -26.48 13.28
CA TRP A 16 4.82 -26.96 14.33
C TRP A 16 4.12 -25.82 15.06
N TRP A 17 4.84 -24.71 15.31
CA TRP A 17 4.27 -23.53 15.94
C TRP A 17 3.30 -22.78 15.04
N LYS A 18 3.59 -22.69 13.73
CA LYS A 18 2.66 -22.12 12.74
C LYS A 18 1.36 -22.95 12.66
N VAL A 19 1.47 -24.28 12.58
CA VAL A 19 0.30 -25.17 12.58
C VAL A 19 -0.51 -25.05 13.88
N LEU A 20 0.15 -25.02 15.04
CA LEU A 20 -0.54 -24.84 16.33
C LEU A 20 -1.27 -23.49 16.39
N GLY A 21 -0.61 -22.41 15.97
CA GLY A 21 -1.22 -21.08 15.89
C GLY A 21 -2.43 -21.06 14.97
N PHE A 22 -2.36 -21.76 13.84
CA PHE A 22 -3.45 -21.84 12.87
C PHE A 22 -4.63 -22.66 13.39
N VAL A 23 -4.39 -23.77 14.10
CA VAL A 23 -5.44 -24.54 14.76
C VAL A 23 -6.17 -23.69 15.81
N LEU A 24 -5.42 -22.92 16.60
CA LEU A 24 -6.02 -21.98 17.57
C LEU A 24 -6.82 -20.88 16.85
N LEU A 25 -6.30 -20.34 15.76
CA LEU A 25 -7.02 -19.35 14.95
C LEU A 25 -8.32 -19.93 14.36
N ALA A 26 -8.30 -21.18 13.90
CA ALA A 26 -9.49 -21.86 13.35
C ALA A 26 -10.57 -22.10 14.43
N ILE A 27 -10.17 -22.42 15.67
CA ILE A 27 -11.11 -22.58 16.79
C ILE A 27 -11.71 -21.22 17.18
N TYR A 28 -10.89 -20.17 17.20
CA TYR A 28 -11.26 -18.82 17.64
C TYR A 28 -11.41 -17.84 16.48
N TRP A 29 -11.89 -18.30 15.33
CA TRP A 29 -11.92 -17.52 14.09
C TRP A 29 -12.76 -16.24 14.19
N PHE A 30 -13.71 -16.18 15.12
CA PHE A 30 -14.55 -15.01 15.38
C PHE A 30 -13.89 -13.96 16.29
N HIS A 31 -12.72 -14.26 16.87
CA HIS A 31 -12.07 -13.39 17.85
C HIS A 31 -10.98 -12.54 17.18
N PRO A 32 -11.15 -11.21 17.03
CA PRO A 32 -10.22 -10.36 16.28
C PRO A 32 -8.80 -10.36 16.87
N LEU A 33 -8.66 -10.46 18.20
CA LEU A 33 -7.33 -10.55 18.82
C LEU A 33 -6.56 -11.83 18.45
N MET A 34 -7.26 -12.92 18.07
CA MET A 34 -6.58 -14.16 17.68
C MET A 34 -5.96 -14.04 16.29
N TRP A 35 -6.60 -13.31 15.38
CA TRP A 35 -6.01 -12.94 14.08
C TRP A 35 -4.77 -12.10 14.26
N VAL A 36 -4.83 -11.09 15.13
CA VAL A 36 -3.70 -10.22 15.46
C VAL A 36 -2.56 -10.99 16.13
N ALA A 37 -2.87 -11.87 17.09
CA ALA A 37 -1.88 -12.71 17.77
C ALA A 37 -1.19 -13.68 16.80
N TYR A 38 -1.95 -14.29 15.89
CA TYR A 38 -1.39 -15.18 14.86
C TYR A 38 -0.51 -14.40 13.87
N PHE A 39 -0.91 -13.18 13.49
CA PHE A 39 -0.08 -12.29 12.70
C PHE A 39 1.27 -12.00 13.38
N PHE A 40 1.25 -11.63 14.66
CA PHE A 40 2.48 -11.39 15.42
C PHE A 40 3.34 -12.65 15.56
N LEU A 41 2.74 -13.81 15.80
CA LEU A 41 3.44 -15.09 15.86
C LEU A 41 4.21 -15.37 14.56
N CYS A 42 3.55 -15.24 13.41
CA CYS A 42 4.17 -15.44 12.10
C CYS A 42 5.34 -14.46 11.89
N ARG A 43 5.14 -13.19 12.22
CA ARG A 43 6.16 -12.15 12.10
C ARG A 43 7.39 -12.41 12.99
N ASP A 44 7.16 -12.82 14.24
CA ASP A 44 8.23 -13.05 15.21
C ASP A 44 9.06 -14.30 14.86
N ILE A 45 8.41 -15.33 14.29
CA ILE A 45 9.09 -16.52 13.77
C ILE A 45 10.09 -16.15 12.66
N GLU A 46 9.65 -15.37 11.67
CA GLU A 46 10.51 -14.93 10.55
C GLU A 46 11.67 -14.06 11.06
N ALA A 47 11.39 -13.11 11.95
CA ALA A 47 12.39 -12.22 12.51
C ALA A 47 13.47 -12.97 13.32
N ALA A 48 13.08 -13.95 14.12
CA ALA A 48 14.01 -14.76 14.89
C ALA A 48 14.86 -15.68 14.00
N CYS A 49 14.34 -16.09 12.83
CA CYS A 49 15.12 -16.82 11.83
C CYS A 49 16.13 -15.93 11.14
N ASP A 50 15.72 -14.73 10.72
CA ASP A 50 16.62 -13.73 10.15
C ASP A 50 17.75 -13.38 11.14
N GLU A 51 17.43 -13.19 12.42
CA GLU A 51 18.42 -12.97 13.48
C GLU A 51 19.41 -14.15 13.63
N ALA A 52 18.91 -15.38 13.60
CA ALA A 52 19.74 -16.58 13.74
C ALA A 52 20.74 -16.72 12.59
N VAL A 53 20.36 -16.33 11.37
CA VAL A 53 21.23 -16.38 10.18
C VAL A 53 22.29 -15.28 10.22
N ILE A 54 21.95 -14.06 10.65
CA ILE A 54 22.88 -12.91 10.63
C ILE A 54 23.85 -12.85 11.81
N ARG A 55 23.59 -13.57 12.91
CA ARG A 55 24.38 -13.54 14.15
C ARG A 55 25.87 -13.88 13.97
N GLY A 56 26.24 -14.51 12.85
CA GLY A 56 27.62 -14.87 12.49
C GLY A 56 28.16 -14.23 11.20
N LEU A 57 27.40 -13.40 10.51
CA LEU A 57 27.77 -12.83 9.19
C LEU A 57 28.49 -11.48 9.32
N SER A 58 29.47 -11.23 8.44
CA SER A 58 30.12 -9.93 8.22
C SER A 58 29.13 -8.91 7.61
N ARG A 59 29.51 -7.62 7.55
CA ARG A 59 28.64 -6.58 6.99
C ARG A 59 28.40 -6.80 5.49
N GLU A 60 29.42 -7.20 4.73
CA GLU A 60 29.26 -7.52 3.30
C GLU A 60 28.39 -8.77 3.09
N GLU A 61 28.55 -9.80 3.94
CA GLU A 61 27.74 -11.02 3.87
C GLU A 61 26.27 -10.79 4.25
N ARG A 62 25.98 -9.81 5.11
CA ARG A 62 24.61 -9.37 5.43
C ARG A 62 23.97 -8.62 4.27
N GLN A 63 24.74 -7.82 3.53
CA GLN A 63 24.26 -7.17 2.31
C GLN A 63 23.93 -8.20 1.23
N GLY A 64 24.80 -9.20 1.01
CA GLY A 64 24.50 -10.31 0.11
C GLY A 64 23.31 -11.18 0.56
N TYR A 65 23.08 -11.32 1.87
CA TYR A 65 21.86 -11.95 2.41
C TYR A 65 20.61 -11.11 2.16
N ALA A 66 20.66 -9.80 2.40
CA ALA A 66 19.56 -8.88 2.18
C ALA A 66 19.19 -8.79 0.69
N GLU A 67 20.19 -8.75 -0.19
CA GLU A 67 20.01 -8.81 -1.64
C GLU A 67 19.41 -10.14 -2.10
N ALA A 68 19.83 -11.27 -1.51
CA ALA A 68 19.22 -12.56 -1.78
C ALA A 68 17.77 -12.65 -1.29
N LEU A 69 17.42 -12.01 -0.17
CA LEU A 69 16.03 -11.89 0.30
C LEU A 69 15.20 -10.98 -0.62
N LEU A 70 15.76 -9.85 -1.07
CA LEU A 70 15.14 -8.93 -2.03
C LEU A 70 14.86 -9.61 -3.37
N ARG A 71 15.85 -10.29 -3.92
CA ARG A 71 15.71 -11.05 -5.17
C ARG A 71 14.73 -12.20 -5.02
N LEU A 72 14.67 -12.87 -3.86
CA LEU A 72 13.69 -13.92 -3.62
C LEU A 72 12.27 -13.37 -3.40
N SER A 73 12.11 -12.22 -2.75
CA SER A 73 10.81 -11.56 -2.62
C SER A 73 10.31 -10.97 -3.93
N ALA A 74 11.22 -10.55 -4.81
CA ALA A 74 10.91 -10.10 -6.16
C ALA A 74 10.64 -11.28 -7.12
N ALA A 75 11.33 -12.42 -6.94
CA ALA A 75 11.22 -13.59 -7.81
C ALA A 75 10.18 -14.65 -7.36
N VAL A 76 9.59 -14.51 -6.17
CA VAL A 76 8.54 -15.39 -5.68
C VAL A 76 7.26 -14.56 -5.51
N PRO A 77 6.35 -14.56 -6.50
CA PRO A 77 5.02 -14.01 -6.30
C PRO A 77 4.35 -14.78 -5.16
N GLY A 78 3.65 -14.06 -4.30
CA GLY A 78 3.18 -14.49 -2.97
C GLY A 78 2.84 -15.98 -2.88
N LEU A 79 3.56 -16.70 -2.00
CA LEU A 79 3.18 -18.05 -1.63
C LEU A 79 1.92 -17.99 -0.74
N HIS A 80 0.75 -17.85 -1.37
CA HIS A 80 -0.58 -17.82 -0.75
C HIS A 80 -1.12 -19.23 -0.42
N ALA A 81 -0.24 -20.24 -0.30
CA ALA A 81 -0.62 -21.55 0.24
C ALA A 81 -0.95 -21.50 1.76
N CYS A 82 -0.84 -20.33 2.38
CA CYS A 82 -1.37 -20.02 3.70
C CYS A 82 -2.28 -18.78 3.53
N PRO A 83 -3.51 -18.73 4.10
CA PRO A 83 -4.52 -17.71 3.77
C PRO A 83 -4.19 -16.27 4.21
N LEU A 84 -2.92 -15.96 4.52
CA LEU A 84 -2.52 -14.82 5.33
C LEU A 84 -1.19 -14.18 4.90
N ALA A 85 -0.73 -14.43 3.66
CA ALA A 85 0.43 -13.72 3.13
C ALA A 85 0.03 -12.31 2.66
N PHE A 86 -0.04 -11.37 3.61
CA PHE A 86 0.20 -9.96 3.33
C PHE A 86 1.66 -9.83 2.86
N GLY A 87 1.87 -9.97 1.56
CA GLY A 87 3.16 -10.23 0.93
C GLY A 87 4.14 -9.06 0.91
N GLU A 88 3.68 -7.82 1.09
CA GLU A 88 4.56 -6.66 0.81
C GLU A 88 5.17 -5.99 2.05
N VAL A 89 4.42 -5.92 3.17
CA VAL A 89 4.84 -5.17 4.37
C VAL A 89 5.91 -5.93 5.19
N GLY A 90 5.95 -7.26 5.06
CA GLY A 90 6.88 -8.11 5.82
C GLY A 90 8.33 -8.02 5.33
N VAL A 91 8.56 -7.96 4.01
CA VAL A 91 9.89 -8.06 3.43
C VAL A 91 10.70 -6.78 3.66
N LYS A 92 10.11 -5.60 3.40
CA LYS A 92 10.73 -4.29 3.66
C LYS A 92 11.12 -4.15 5.14
N ALA A 93 10.26 -4.57 6.07
CA ALA A 93 10.54 -4.57 7.52
C ALA A 93 11.62 -5.58 7.94
N ARG A 94 11.72 -6.74 7.28
CA ARG A 94 12.76 -7.75 7.51
C ARG A 94 14.12 -7.28 6.99
N ILE A 95 14.16 -6.66 5.82
CA ILE A 95 15.37 -6.06 5.24
C ILE A 95 15.90 -4.94 6.16
N LYS A 96 15.03 -4.00 6.58
CA LYS A 96 15.42 -2.93 7.52
C LYS A 96 15.94 -3.49 8.85
N ARG A 97 15.36 -4.58 9.38
CA ARG A 97 15.79 -5.25 10.62
C ARG A 97 17.11 -6.03 10.49
N VAL A 98 17.36 -6.65 9.33
CA VAL A 98 18.59 -7.38 9.00
C VAL A 98 19.77 -6.42 8.84
N ILE A 99 19.56 -5.31 8.13
CA ILE A 99 20.60 -4.30 7.87
C ILE A 99 20.94 -3.52 9.16
N ASN A 100 19.93 -3.19 9.97
CA ASN A 100 20.10 -2.40 11.20
C ASN A 100 20.20 -3.23 12.50
N TYR A 101 20.54 -4.52 12.41
CA TYR A 101 20.63 -5.38 13.59
C TYR A 101 21.68 -4.89 14.62
N LYS A 102 21.19 -4.42 15.77
CA LYS A 102 21.99 -4.12 16.97
C LYS A 102 21.69 -5.18 18.02
N LYS A 103 22.74 -5.74 18.64
CA LYS A 103 22.57 -6.71 19.74
C LYS A 103 21.77 -6.04 20.87
N PRO A 104 20.65 -6.63 21.34
CA PRO A 104 19.96 -6.07 22.49
C PRO A 104 20.92 -6.04 23.69
N GLY A 105 21.09 -4.87 24.29
CA GLY A 105 21.90 -4.74 25.49
C GLY A 105 21.33 -5.61 26.61
N PHE A 106 22.20 -6.20 27.43
CA PHE A 106 21.82 -7.05 28.58
C PHE A 106 20.70 -6.45 29.45
N TRP A 107 20.66 -5.12 29.55
CA TRP A 107 19.63 -4.36 30.28
C TRP A 107 18.21 -4.50 29.74
N ILE A 108 18.02 -4.66 28.42
CA ILE A 108 16.70 -4.84 27.81
C ILE A 108 16.10 -6.19 28.23
N VAL A 109 16.93 -7.23 28.29
CA VAL A 109 16.53 -8.55 28.78
C VAL A 109 16.15 -8.49 30.26
N THR A 110 16.93 -7.76 31.07
CA THR A 110 16.63 -7.57 32.50
C THR A 110 15.29 -6.88 32.72
N VAL A 111 15.00 -5.81 31.97
CA VAL A 111 13.73 -5.07 32.06
C VAL A 111 12.54 -5.94 31.63
N ALA A 112 12.68 -6.72 30.55
CA ALA A 112 11.63 -7.64 30.09
C ALA A 112 11.31 -8.74 31.12
N VAL A 113 12.32 -9.32 31.76
CA VAL A 113 12.14 -10.32 32.83
C VAL A 113 11.44 -9.70 34.04
N LEU A 114 11.79 -8.46 34.39
CA LEU A 114 11.19 -7.75 35.52
C LEU A 114 9.71 -7.42 35.25
N ALA A 115 9.39 -6.96 34.03
CA ALA A 115 8.02 -6.73 33.59
C ALA A 115 7.20 -8.04 33.58
N ALA A 116 7.77 -9.14 33.08
CA ALA A 116 7.12 -10.45 33.10
C ALA A 116 6.86 -10.95 34.53
N MET A 117 7.78 -10.71 35.47
CA MET A 117 7.55 -11.04 36.88
C MET A 117 6.43 -10.20 37.50
N VAL A 118 6.34 -8.90 37.18
CA VAL A 118 5.24 -8.04 37.67
C VAL A 118 3.90 -8.54 37.15
N VAL A 119 3.80 -8.82 35.84
CA VAL A 119 2.56 -9.36 35.24
C VAL A 119 2.20 -10.71 35.86
N ALA A 120 3.18 -11.60 36.07
CA ALA A 120 2.95 -12.88 36.73
C ALA A 120 2.44 -12.70 38.16
N VAL A 121 3.03 -11.79 38.95
CA VAL A 121 2.57 -11.48 40.32
C VAL A 121 1.15 -10.92 40.31
N CYS A 122 0.84 -9.99 39.40
CA CYS A 122 -0.49 -9.39 39.27
C CYS A 122 -1.58 -10.40 38.88
N PHE A 123 -1.27 -11.39 38.04
CA PHE A 123 -2.24 -12.43 37.62
C PHE A 123 -2.29 -13.66 38.54
N LEU A 124 -1.23 -13.94 39.33
CA LEU A 124 -1.18 -15.08 40.26
C LEU A 124 -1.74 -14.76 41.65
N THR A 125 -1.86 -13.49 42.04
CA THR A 125 -2.59 -13.12 43.26
C THR A 125 -4.09 -13.04 42.99
N SER A 126 -4.76 -14.19 43.06
CA SER A 126 -6.22 -14.25 43.21
C SER A 126 -6.62 -13.78 44.62
N PRO A 127 -7.75 -13.06 44.77
CA PRO A 127 -8.22 -12.59 46.07
C PRO A 127 -8.67 -13.78 46.93
N ALA A 128 -8.30 -13.77 48.21
CA ALA A 128 -8.78 -14.76 49.17
C ALA A 128 -10.30 -14.63 49.32
N ALA A 129 -11.03 -15.67 48.92
CA ALA A 129 -12.44 -15.82 49.21
C ALA A 129 -12.62 -16.00 50.73
N GLU A 130 -13.19 -15.00 51.40
CA GLU A 130 -13.67 -15.17 52.77
C GLU A 130 -15.17 -15.45 52.80
N LYS A 131 -15.49 -16.40 53.69
CA LYS A 131 -16.71 -17.18 53.79
C LYS A 131 -17.80 -16.39 54.51
N THR A 132 -19.03 -16.65 54.11
CA THR A 132 -20.27 -16.42 54.86
C THR A 132 -20.16 -16.92 56.30
N PRO A 133 -20.75 -16.18 57.27
CA PRO A 133 -21.53 -16.81 58.31
C PRO A 133 -22.95 -16.26 58.40
N GLU A 134 -23.80 -17.14 58.86
CA GLU A 134 -25.24 -17.13 58.93
C GLU A 134 -25.73 -16.73 60.35
N ILE A 135 -26.86 -16.01 60.37
CA ILE A 135 -27.84 -15.76 61.47
C ILE A 135 -27.41 -14.98 62.72
N THR A 136 -28.09 -13.84 62.97
CA THR A 136 -28.89 -13.60 64.20
C THR A 136 -29.92 -12.48 63.93
N LEU A 137 -31.22 -12.77 64.12
CA LEU A 137 -32.31 -11.77 64.14
C LEU A 137 -32.48 -11.19 65.56
N PRO A 138 -32.96 -9.94 65.67
CA PRO A 138 -34.14 -9.67 66.49
C PRO A 138 -35.19 -8.77 65.79
N PRO A 139 -36.42 -8.67 66.36
CA PRO A 139 -37.64 -8.37 65.59
C PRO A 139 -38.15 -6.93 65.69
N ALA A 140 -39.02 -6.61 64.71
CA ALA A 140 -40.17 -5.69 64.73
C ALA A 140 -39.94 -4.19 65.03
N GLU A 141 -40.27 -3.31 64.07
CA GLU A 141 -41.44 -2.40 64.16
C GLU A 141 -41.50 -1.41 62.97
N ASN A 142 -42.73 -1.22 62.46
CA ASN A 142 -43.31 -0.03 61.80
C ASN A 142 -42.71 0.41 60.44
N ALA A 143 -43.38 0.22 59.30
CA ALA A 143 -44.57 0.94 58.80
C ALA A 143 -44.32 2.43 58.51
N GLU A 144 -44.10 2.76 57.23
CA GLU A 144 -44.73 3.85 56.44
C GLU A 144 -44.03 3.90 55.06
N THR A 145 -44.71 3.57 53.95
CA THR A 145 -45.26 4.53 52.95
C THR A 145 -44.31 5.72 52.69
N VAL A 146 -43.79 5.90 51.47
CA VAL A 146 -44.44 6.66 50.39
C VAL A 146 -43.81 6.29 49.02
N GLN A 147 -44.67 5.97 48.05
CA GLN A 147 -44.44 6.04 46.59
C GLN A 147 -44.91 7.44 46.08
N PRO A 148 -44.91 7.79 44.77
CA PRO A 148 -43.86 7.75 43.73
C PRO A 148 -43.82 9.04 42.82
N GLN A 149 -42.90 9.06 41.83
CA GLN A 149 -43.09 9.55 40.43
C GLN A 149 -43.16 11.09 40.14
N PRO A 150 -43.21 11.56 38.86
CA PRO A 150 -42.19 11.55 37.76
C PRO A 150 -42.16 12.89 36.97
N GLN A 151 -41.39 13.00 35.87
CA GLN A 151 -41.74 13.73 34.60
C GLN A 151 -40.51 13.74 33.68
N GLU A 152 -40.49 13.03 32.54
CA GLU A 152 -41.11 13.30 31.22
C GLU A 152 -40.38 14.35 30.35
N GLN A 153 -40.04 13.86 29.15
CA GLN A 153 -39.43 14.42 27.93
C GLN A 153 -40.22 15.62 27.35
N PRO A 154 -39.73 16.37 26.32
CA PRO A 154 -39.70 15.86 24.94
C PRO A 154 -38.64 16.46 23.97
N GLU A 155 -38.67 15.90 22.75
CA GLU A 155 -37.84 16.05 21.54
C GLU A 155 -38.07 17.29 20.63
N ALA A 156 -37.03 17.56 19.81
CA ALA A 156 -36.97 18.00 18.39
C ALA A 156 -37.43 19.45 18.01
N PRO A 157 -37.16 20.01 16.78
CA PRO A 157 -36.64 19.41 15.51
C PRO A 157 -35.66 20.22 14.58
N VAL A 158 -35.08 19.51 13.61
CA VAL A 158 -34.85 19.71 12.12
C VAL A 158 -34.66 21.12 11.51
N VAL A 159 -33.68 21.31 10.60
CA VAL A 159 -33.80 21.92 9.24
C VAL A 159 -32.67 21.41 8.30
N ALA A 160 -33.02 21.13 7.04
CA ALA A 160 -32.16 20.84 5.88
C ALA A 160 -32.06 22.07 4.97
N GLU A 161 -30.98 22.21 4.19
CA GLU A 161 -30.90 23.18 3.09
C GLU A 161 -30.16 22.59 1.89
N GLU A 162 -30.69 22.95 0.72
CA GLU A 162 -30.42 22.52 -0.65
C GLU A 162 -29.84 23.73 -1.39
N ILE A 163 -28.80 23.58 -2.22
CA ILE A 163 -28.33 24.64 -3.13
C ILE A 163 -28.06 24.05 -4.51
N GLU A 164 -28.62 24.76 -5.50
CA GLU A 164 -28.71 24.52 -6.93
C GLU A 164 -27.39 24.56 -7.72
N GLU A 165 -27.45 23.94 -8.89
CA GLU A 165 -26.55 23.99 -10.04
C GLU A 165 -26.08 25.40 -10.43
N THR A 166 -24.85 25.49 -10.95
CA THR A 166 -24.49 26.50 -11.94
C THR A 166 -23.56 25.85 -12.98
N GLN A 167 -24.08 25.73 -14.20
CA GLN A 167 -23.31 25.41 -15.40
C GLN A 167 -22.47 26.63 -15.80
N GLU A 168 -21.19 26.44 -16.11
CA GLU A 168 -20.48 27.32 -17.05
C GLU A 168 -19.36 26.55 -17.78
N THR A 169 -19.55 26.50 -19.10
CA THR A 169 -18.56 26.58 -20.20
C THR A 169 -17.46 25.51 -20.31
N GLN A 170 -17.68 24.61 -21.27
CA GLN A 170 -16.67 23.80 -21.95
C GLN A 170 -15.54 24.69 -22.48
N GLU A 171 -14.35 24.55 -21.89
CA GLU A 171 -13.10 24.83 -22.59
C GLU A 171 -12.76 23.58 -23.41
N THR A 172 -12.61 23.76 -24.72
CA THR A 172 -12.16 22.74 -25.66
C THR A 172 -10.76 22.27 -25.26
N GLU A 173 -10.69 21.07 -24.70
CA GLU A 173 -9.46 20.31 -24.48
C GLU A 173 -8.73 20.03 -25.81
N PRO A 174 -7.40 19.87 -25.80
CA PRO A 174 -6.69 19.37 -26.97
C PRO A 174 -7.28 18.02 -27.34
N GLU A 175 -7.65 17.86 -28.62
CA GLU A 175 -8.29 16.66 -29.16
C GLU A 175 -7.38 15.44 -28.87
N SER A 176 -7.64 14.74 -27.77
CA SER A 176 -6.92 13.55 -27.33
C SER A 176 -7.04 12.49 -28.42
N ASP A 177 -5.96 11.76 -28.70
CA ASP A 177 -6.00 10.62 -29.62
C ASP A 177 -7.21 9.72 -29.28
N PRO A 178 -8.16 9.49 -30.23
CA PRO A 178 -9.36 8.69 -29.96
C PRO A 178 -9.05 7.31 -29.40
N LEU A 179 -7.90 6.72 -29.76
CA LEU A 179 -7.48 5.44 -29.23
C LEU A 179 -7.07 5.54 -27.76
N GLU A 180 -6.27 6.55 -27.40
CA GLU A 180 -5.85 6.80 -26.01
C GLU A 180 -7.05 7.09 -25.11
N ALA A 181 -8.02 7.86 -25.60
CA ALA A 181 -9.28 8.09 -24.90
C ALA A 181 -10.06 6.78 -24.67
N ALA A 182 -10.14 5.91 -25.69
CA ALA A 182 -10.81 4.62 -25.56
C ALA A 182 -10.08 3.65 -24.61
N ILE A 183 -8.75 3.61 -24.63
CA ILE A 183 -7.92 2.84 -23.69
C ILE A 183 -8.17 3.31 -22.26
N THR A 184 -8.08 4.62 -22.04
CA THR A 184 -8.31 5.24 -20.73
C THR A 184 -9.71 4.91 -20.21
N ALA A 185 -10.73 5.11 -21.05
CA ALA A 185 -12.11 4.76 -20.72
C ALA A 185 -12.29 3.28 -20.36
N ALA A 186 -11.66 2.37 -21.11
CA ALA A 186 -11.71 0.93 -20.84
C ALA A 186 -11.09 0.57 -19.49
N ILE A 187 -9.93 1.16 -19.15
CA ILE A 187 -9.27 0.94 -17.86
C ILE A 187 -10.12 1.48 -16.71
N LEU A 188 -10.66 2.70 -16.85
CA LEU A 188 -11.49 3.31 -15.82
C LEU A 188 -12.79 2.54 -15.62
N GLN A 189 -13.50 2.17 -16.69
CA GLN A 189 -14.74 1.39 -16.64
C GLN A 189 -14.54 0.02 -15.99
N HIS A 190 -13.43 -0.66 -16.28
CA HIS A 190 -13.13 -1.96 -15.67
C HIS A 190 -12.87 -1.87 -14.16
N ASN A 191 -12.25 -0.77 -13.71
CA ASN A 191 -11.94 -0.55 -12.30
C ASN A 191 -13.05 0.22 -11.54
N GLU A 192 -14.09 0.67 -12.24
CA GLU A 192 -15.18 1.43 -11.64
C GLU A 192 -15.93 0.59 -10.61
N VAL A 193 -15.74 0.92 -9.34
CA VAL A 193 -16.56 0.41 -8.26
C VAL A 193 -17.82 1.29 -8.19
N ILE A 194 -19.00 0.67 -8.26
CA ILE A 194 -20.30 1.33 -8.03
C ILE A 194 -20.30 1.91 -6.60
N SER A 195 -19.79 3.12 -6.44
CA SER A 195 -19.82 3.86 -5.19
C SER A 195 -19.88 5.36 -5.48
N GLU A 196 -20.69 6.08 -4.71
CA GLU A 196 -20.86 7.53 -4.75
C GLU A 196 -19.64 8.28 -4.19
N SER A 197 -18.42 7.86 -4.57
CA SER A 197 -17.18 8.41 -4.03
C SER A 197 -16.71 9.62 -4.83
N THR A 198 -16.37 10.71 -4.14
CA THR A 198 -15.65 11.89 -4.66
C THR A 198 -14.19 11.58 -5.01
N THR A 199 -13.90 10.37 -5.47
CA THR A 199 -12.55 9.88 -5.76
C THR A 199 -12.22 10.20 -7.21
N ILE A 200 -11.10 10.89 -7.38
CA ILE A 200 -10.52 11.26 -8.66
C ILE A 200 -9.83 10.02 -9.21
N ARG A 201 -10.19 9.58 -10.41
CA ARG A 201 -9.71 8.32 -10.98
C ARG A 201 -8.93 8.58 -12.25
N THR A 202 -7.72 8.05 -12.28
CA THR A 202 -6.76 8.29 -13.34
C THR A 202 -6.25 6.96 -13.85
N ALA A 203 -5.86 6.95 -15.11
CA ALA A 203 -5.35 5.75 -15.75
C ALA A 203 -4.22 6.08 -16.72
N SER A 204 -3.29 5.15 -16.85
CA SER A 204 -2.21 5.20 -17.82
C SER A 204 -1.99 3.81 -18.40
N PHE A 205 -1.64 3.73 -19.67
CA PHE A 205 -1.37 2.48 -20.36
C PHE A 205 -0.01 2.52 -21.05
N GLN A 206 0.81 1.51 -20.76
CA GLN A 206 2.05 1.28 -21.50
C GLN A 206 1.79 0.13 -22.48
N CYS A 207 1.70 0.46 -23.77
CA CYS A 207 1.61 -0.56 -24.81
C CYS A 207 2.96 -1.27 -24.99
N PHE A 208 2.94 -2.61 -25.10
CA PHE A 208 4.10 -3.45 -25.42
C PHE A 208 4.04 -3.98 -26.84
N ASP A 209 2.84 -4.36 -27.29
CA ASP A 209 2.60 -4.90 -28.62
C ASP A 209 1.13 -4.69 -29.01
N GLN A 210 0.85 -4.75 -30.30
CA GLN A 210 -0.49 -4.62 -30.84
C GLN A 210 -0.75 -5.60 -31.98
N GLU A 211 -1.98 -6.10 -32.05
CA GLU A 211 -2.43 -7.02 -33.09
C GLU A 211 -3.69 -6.47 -33.77
N GLU A 212 -3.59 -6.30 -35.08
CA GLU A 212 -4.69 -5.83 -35.94
C GLU A 212 -5.28 -7.00 -36.74
N LEU A 213 -6.60 -7.18 -36.63
CA LEU A 213 -7.34 -8.18 -37.38
C LEU A 213 -8.29 -7.49 -38.36
N ALA A 214 -8.08 -7.70 -39.65
CA ALA A 214 -8.98 -7.26 -40.72
C ALA A 214 -9.82 -8.45 -41.22
N PHE A 215 -11.16 -8.33 -41.18
CA PHE A 215 -12.04 -9.28 -41.86
C PHE A 215 -12.50 -8.66 -43.19
N ASP A 216 -12.07 -9.23 -44.31
CA ASP A 216 -12.63 -9.00 -45.66
C ASP A 216 -13.08 -7.55 -45.97
N SER A 217 -12.19 -6.57 -45.77
CA SER A 217 -12.40 -5.17 -46.14
C SER A 217 -11.53 -4.77 -47.34
N ASP A 218 -12.09 -4.07 -48.33
CA ASP A 218 -11.37 -3.48 -49.47
C ASP A 218 -11.62 -1.95 -49.51
N PRO A 219 -10.64 -1.09 -49.12
CA PRO A 219 -9.27 -1.43 -48.70
C PRO A 219 -9.21 -2.09 -47.30
N PRO A 220 -8.13 -2.81 -46.97
CA PRO A 220 -7.96 -3.43 -45.66
C PRO A 220 -7.97 -2.38 -44.56
N GLN A 221 -8.98 -2.43 -43.69
CA GLN A 221 -9.01 -1.73 -42.41
C GLN A 221 -9.11 -2.77 -41.30
N PRO A 222 -8.38 -2.61 -40.18
CA PRO A 222 -8.57 -3.49 -39.04
C PRO A 222 -10.00 -3.31 -38.56
N ASN A 223 -10.75 -4.41 -38.44
CA ASN A 223 -12.07 -4.39 -37.80
C ASN A 223 -11.91 -4.59 -36.28
N GLN A 224 -10.74 -5.04 -35.84
CA GLN A 224 -10.43 -5.31 -34.45
C GLN A 224 -8.95 -5.00 -34.17
N LEU A 225 -8.70 -4.36 -33.03
CA LEU A 225 -7.38 -4.02 -32.52
C LEU A 225 -7.23 -4.59 -31.12
N THR A 226 -6.21 -5.40 -30.89
CA THR A 226 -5.83 -5.90 -29.56
C THR A 226 -4.53 -5.25 -29.13
N LEU A 227 -4.55 -4.61 -27.96
CA LEU A 227 -3.39 -3.98 -27.35
C LEU A 227 -2.93 -4.82 -26.16
N TYR A 228 -1.67 -5.20 -26.15
CA TYR A 228 -1.02 -5.93 -25.06
C TYR A 228 -0.12 -4.96 -24.32
N GLY A 229 -0.37 -4.74 -23.03
CA GLY A 229 0.36 -3.72 -22.30
C GLY A 229 0.14 -3.79 -20.80
N ASN A 230 0.58 -2.76 -20.09
CA ASN A 230 0.42 -2.63 -18.66
C ASN A 230 -0.48 -1.43 -18.32
N ALA A 231 -1.59 -1.72 -17.65
CA ALA A 231 -2.52 -0.71 -17.17
C ALA A 231 -2.18 -0.32 -15.73
N LEU A 232 -1.96 0.97 -15.53
CA LEU A 232 -1.93 1.61 -14.23
C LEU A 232 -3.26 2.33 -14.01
N TYR A 233 -3.90 2.06 -12.89
CA TYR A 233 -5.09 2.74 -12.40
C TYR A 233 -4.77 3.27 -11.01
N LEU A 234 -5.06 4.54 -10.75
CA LEU A 234 -4.92 5.16 -9.43
C LEU A 234 -6.16 5.99 -9.12
N GLY A 235 -6.58 5.95 -7.86
CA GLY A 235 -7.61 6.86 -7.37
C GLY A 235 -7.13 7.67 -6.18
N PHE A 236 -7.62 8.91 -6.11
CA PHE A 236 -7.17 9.92 -5.17
C PHE A 236 -8.33 10.57 -4.42
N SER A 237 -8.11 10.88 -3.15
CA SER A 237 -8.88 11.86 -2.40
C SER A 237 -8.05 13.12 -2.18
N VAL A 238 -8.71 14.27 -2.12
CA VAL A 238 -8.05 15.55 -1.77
C VAL A 238 -8.31 15.87 -0.30
N GLU A 239 -7.24 16.05 0.47
CA GLU A 239 -7.30 16.54 1.86
C GLU A 239 -6.30 17.69 2.00
N ASP A 240 -6.73 18.83 2.55
CA ASP A 240 -5.90 20.03 2.72
C ASP A 240 -5.15 20.51 1.45
N GLY A 241 -5.74 20.27 0.27
CA GLY A 241 -5.14 20.62 -1.02
C GLY A 241 -4.03 19.66 -1.48
N ILE A 242 -3.88 18.51 -0.83
CA ILE A 242 -2.90 17.47 -1.16
C ILE A 242 -3.64 16.23 -1.66
N LEU A 243 -3.10 15.60 -2.71
CA LEU A 243 -3.59 14.34 -3.23
C LEU A 243 -3.14 13.19 -2.33
N HIS A 244 -4.08 12.37 -1.91
CA HIS A 244 -3.84 11.13 -1.19
C HIS A 244 -4.35 9.96 -2.01
N GLN A 245 -3.44 9.06 -2.40
CA GLN A 245 -3.82 7.85 -3.12
C GLN A 245 -4.67 6.94 -2.21
N THR A 246 -5.88 6.61 -2.65
CA THR A 246 -6.85 5.76 -1.92
C THR A 246 -7.03 4.39 -2.55
N GLU A 247 -6.79 4.28 -3.86
CA GLU A 247 -6.91 3.04 -4.63
C GLU A 247 -5.81 2.94 -5.69
N GLY A 248 -5.53 1.72 -6.15
CA GLY A 248 -4.50 1.50 -7.15
C GLY A 248 -4.44 0.08 -7.68
N SER A 249 -4.15 -0.05 -8.98
CA SER A 249 -3.90 -1.30 -9.68
C SER A 249 -2.80 -1.10 -10.71
N ASN A 250 -1.90 -2.07 -10.85
CA ASN A 250 -0.80 -2.07 -11.82
C ASN A 250 -0.68 -3.49 -12.37
N ILE A 251 -1.33 -3.77 -13.51
CA ILE A 251 -1.51 -5.15 -14.01
C ILE A 251 -1.31 -5.19 -15.53
N PRO A 252 -0.63 -6.22 -16.08
CA PRO A 252 -0.63 -6.51 -17.51
C PRO A 252 -2.03 -6.87 -18.01
N VAL A 253 -2.49 -6.21 -19.07
CA VAL A 253 -3.82 -6.42 -19.66
C VAL A 253 -3.75 -6.55 -21.17
N ALA A 254 -4.74 -7.25 -21.73
CA ALA A 254 -5.00 -7.25 -23.17
C ALA A 254 -6.36 -6.58 -23.40
N ILE A 255 -6.35 -5.44 -24.07
CA ILE A 255 -7.55 -4.65 -24.35
C ILE A 255 -7.88 -4.81 -25.82
N THR A 256 -9.08 -5.30 -26.12
CA THR A 256 -9.52 -5.55 -27.48
C THR A 256 -10.65 -4.60 -27.83
N PHE A 257 -10.51 -3.88 -28.93
CA PHE A 257 -11.51 -2.97 -29.49
C PHE A 257 -12.02 -3.47 -30.84
N SER A 258 -13.30 -3.27 -31.14
CA SER A 258 -13.78 -3.20 -32.51
C SER A 258 -13.51 -1.80 -33.05
N CYS A 259 -12.93 -1.74 -34.24
CA CYS A 259 -12.65 -0.50 -34.94
C CYS A 259 -13.85 -0.17 -35.84
N GLU A 260 -14.55 0.93 -35.55
CA GLU A 260 -15.66 1.44 -36.36
C GLU A 260 -15.28 2.76 -37.04
N GLU A 261 -16.09 3.23 -38.00
CA GLU A 261 -15.85 4.52 -38.68
C GLU A 261 -15.83 5.72 -37.69
N GLU A 262 -16.49 5.59 -36.53
CA GLU A 262 -16.65 6.64 -35.52
C GLU A 262 -15.75 6.48 -34.28
N GLY A 263 -14.93 5.42 -34.18
CA GLY A 263 -14.01 5.22 -33.06
C GLY A 263 -13.73 3.77 -32.69
N TYR A 264 -13.44 3.54 -31.41
CA TYR A 264 -13.11 2.23 -30.84
C TYR A 264 -14.17 1.82 -29.80
N GLU A 265 -14.80 0.67 -29.98
CA GLU A 265 -15.73 0.09 -28.99
C GLU A 265 -15.07 -1.09 -28.26
N LEU A 266 -15.14 -1.11 -26.93
CA LEU A 266 -14.50 -2.14 -26.11
C LEU A 266 -15.20 -3.49 -26.31
N VAL A 267 -14.44 -4.48 -26.79
CA VAL A 267 -14.89 -5.87 -26.99
C VAL A 267 -14.47 -6.76 -25.83
N GLU A 268 -13.23 -6.62 -25.36
CA GLU A 268 -12.68 -7.43 -24.26
C GLU A 268 -11.70 -6.60 -23.44
N TYR A 269 -11.82 -6.69 -22.12
CA TYR A 269 -10.78 -6.30 -21.17
C TYR A 269 -10.29 -7.56 -20.44
N TRP A 270 -9.13 -8.06 -20.83
CA TRP A 270 -8.55 -9.27 -20.24
C TRP A 270 -7.46 -8.91 -19.23
N GLN A 271 -7.47 -9.60 -18.09
CA GLN A 271 -6.41 -9.57 -17.08
C GLN A 271 -6.04 -11.00 -16.68
N PRO A 272 -4.79 -11.26 -16.26
CA PRO A 272 -4.37 -12.57 -15.78
C PRO A 272 -5.08 -12.94 -14.46
N GLY A 273 -5.20 -14.24 -14.20
CA GLY A 273 -5.52 -14.77 -12.89
C GLY A 273 -4.46 -14.42 -11.85
N ASP A 274 -4.77 -14.67 -10.58
CA ASP A 274 -3.86 -14.40 -9.48
C ASP A 274 -2.98 -15.62 -9.13
N GLY A 275 -2.02 -15.40 -8.22
CA GLY A 275 -1.24 -16.48 -7.62
C GLY A 275 -0.42 -17.31 -8.63
N THR A 276 -0.69 -18.61 -8.67
CA THR A 276 0.08 -19.56 -9.51
C THR A 276 -0.21 -19.43 -11.00
N ASP A 277 -1.36 -18.85 -11.35
CA ASP A 277 -1.84 -18.79 -12.72
C ASP A 277 -1.41 -17.48 -13.41
N TYR A 278 -0.97 -16.47 -12.64
CA TYR A 278 -0.56 -15.15 -13.13
C TYR A 278 0.43 -15.19 -14.31
N ALA A 279 1.61 -15.79 -14.13
CA ALA A 279 2.61 -15.83 -15.19
C ALA A 279 2.22 -16.76 -16.36
N PRO A 280 1.67 -17.98 -16.13
CA PRO A 280 1.14 -18.82 -17.21
C PRO A 280 0.06 -18.14 -18.05
N ASP A 281 -0.84 -17.38 -17.43
CA ASP A 281 -1.93 -16.67 -18.10
C ASP A 281 -1.38 -15.60 -19.04
N ILE A 282 -0.41 -14.80 -18.58
CA ILE A 282 0.26 -13.79 -19.41
C ILE A 282 0.97 -14.47 -20.59
N GLN A 283 1.73 -15.54 -20.34
CA GLN A 283 2.44 -16.28 -21.40
C GLN A 283 1.51 -16.94 -22.41
N ALA A 284 0.28 -17.28 -22.00
CA ALA A 284 -0.73 -17.86 -22.87
C ALA A 284 -1.49 -16.81 -23.69
N LYS A 285 -1.73 -15.61 -23.14
CA LYS A 285 -2.49 -14.54 -23.80
C LYS A 285 -1.60 -13.60 -24.64
N PHE A 286 -0.40 -13.26 -24.17
CA PHE A 286 0.44 -12.22 -24.78
C PHE A 286 1.37 -12.81 -25.86
N PRO A 287 1.71 -12.01 -26.89
CA PRO A 287 2.87 -12.28 -27.74
C PRO A 287 4.15 -12.48 -26.90
N ALA A 288 5.07 -13.33 -27.37
CA ALA A 288 6.22 -13.76 -26.56
C ALA A 288 7.09 -12.61 -26.05
N GLU A 289 7.35 -11.59 -26.88
CA GLU A 289 8.14 -10.41 -26.49
C GLU A 289 7.36 -9.53 -25.50
N ALA A 290 6.06 -9.32 -25.73
CA ALA A 290 5.19 -8.58 -24.82
C ALA A 290 5.07 -9.27 -23.45
N ALA A 291 5.02 -10.61 -23.41
CA ALA A 291 4.99 -11.38 -22.18
C ALA A 291 6.30 -11.24 -21.38
N GLU A 292 7.45 -11.17 -22.05
CA GLU A 292 8.75 -10.92 -21.39
C GLU A 292 8.80 -9.52 -20.77
N LEU A 293 8.28 -8.51 -21.48
CA LEU A 293 8.16 -7.15 -20.96
C LEU A 293 7.20 -7.07 -19.77
N ALA A 294 6.04 -7.72 -19.87
CA ALA A 294 5.02 -7.74 -18.81
C ALA A 294 5.50 -8.42 -17.52
N LEU A 295 6.33 -9.46 -17.64
CA LEU A 295 6.87 -10.24 -16.51
C LEU A 295 8.26 -9.75 -16.05
N GLY A 296 8.84 -8.79 -16.77
CA GLY A 296 10.19 -8.28 -16.56
C GLY A 296 10.27 -7.14 -15.56
N ASP A 297 11.41 -6.46 -15.55
CA ASP A 297 11.57 -5.20 -14.84
C ASP A 297 10.68 -4.15 -15.55
N GLN A 298 9.94 -3.33 -14.80
CA GLN A 298 8.96 -2.36 -15.33
C GLN A 298 9.56 -0.93 -15.36
N PRO A 299 10.45 -0.58 -16.31
CA PRO A 299 11.14 0.72 -16.32
C PRO A 299 10.20 1.90 -16.61
N TYR A 300 9.07 1.64 -17.25
CA TYR A 300 8.04 2.62 -17.61
C TYR A 300 7.17 3.04 -16.41
N LEU A 301 7.25 2.32 -15.29
CA LEU A 301 6.29 2.48 -14.19
C LEU A 301 6.31 3.89 -13.58
N LEU A 302 7.50 4.49 -13.43
CA LEU A 302 7.62 5.85 -12.89
C LEU A 302 6.89 6.88 -13.78
N GLU A 303 7.05 6.77 -15.09
CA GLU A 303 6.38 7.65 -16.06
C GLU A 303 4.86 7.49 -15.99
N GLN A 304 4.35 6.26 -15.89
CA GLN A 304 2.91 6.01 -15.70
C GLN A 304 2.37 6.66 -14.42
N PHE A 305 3.09 6.54 -13.30
CA PHE A 305 2.72 7.22 -12.05
C PHE A 305 2.67 8.74 -12.24
N GLN A 306 3.66 9.32 -12.92
CA GLN A 306 3.71 10.77 -13.19
C GLN A 306 2.53 11.24 -14.05
N LEU A 307 2.14 10.45 -15.06
CA LEU A 307 0.97 10.73 -15.89
C LEU A 307 -0.33 10.69 -15.06
N CYS A 308 -0.51 9.67 -14.22
CA CYS A 308 -1.67 9.59 -13.35
C CYS A 308 -1.73 10.73 -12.32
N TYR A 309 -0.61 11.13 -11.72
CA TYR A 309 -0.57 12.28 -10.82
C TYR A 309 -0.90 13.59 -11.56
N ALA A 310 -0.43 13.76 -12.80
CA ALA A 310 -0.75 14.92 -13.61
C ALA A 310 -2.25 15.00 -13.93
N GLN A 311 -2.87 13.90 -14.36
CA GLN A 311 -4.32 13.82 -14.54
C GLN A 311 -5.06 14.18 -13.25
N ALA A 312 -4.61 13.70 -12.09
CA ALA A 312 -5.26 13.97 -10.81
C ALA A 312 -5.14 15.43 -10.38
N VAL A 313 -4.00 16.08 -10.63
CA VAL A 313 -3.81 17.51 -10.40
C VAL A 313 -4.72 18.33 -11.30
N GLU A 314 -4.82 17.97 -12.58
CA GLU A 314 -5.68 18.64 -13.55
C GLU A 314 -7.18 18.51 -13.19
N GLU A 315 -7.64 17.30 -12.87
CA GLU A 315 -9.04 17.05 -12.49
C GLU A 315 -9.42 17.68 -11.14
N SER A 316 -8.51 17.64 -10.16
CA SER A 316 -8.77 18.22 -8.83
C SER A 316 -8.66 19.75 -8.78
N GLY A 317 -7.87 20.34 -9.68
CA GLY A 317 -7.50 21.76 -9.63
C GLY A 317 -6.64 22.15 -8.42
N VAL A 318 -6.02 21.18 -7.72
CA VAL A 318 -5.12 21.49 -6.58
C VAL A 318 -3.84 22.15 -7.07
N ASP A 319 -3.26 22.99 -6.23
CA ASP A 319 -1.92 23.54 -6.47
C ASP A 319 -0.85 22.50 -6.06
N PRO A 320 -0.13 21.90 -7.01
CA PRO A 320 0.87 20.87 -6.70
C PRO A 320 2.03 21.40 -5.87
N ASP A 321 2.31 22.70 -5.90
CA ASP A 321 3.39 23.32 -5.11
C ASP A 321 3.12 23.19 -3.60
N VAL A 322 1.84 23.14 -3.17
CA VAL A 322 1.46 22.94 -1.77
C VAL A 322 1.91 21.57 -1.27
N ALA A 323 1.65 20.52 -2.06
CA ALA A 323 2.05 19.16 -1.73
C ALA A 323 3.58 19.00 -1.77
N ILE A 324 4.22 19.54 -2.82
CA ILE A 324 5.68 19.45 -2.99
C ILE A 324 6.41 20.15 -1.84
N GLU A 325 5.95 21.34 -1.42
CA GLU A 325 6.50 22.03 -0.25
C GLU A 325 6.37 21.19 1.02
N ALA A 326 5.18 20.64 1.28
CA ALA A 326 4.91 19.83 2.46
C ALA A 326 5.83 18.60 2.51
N TYR A 327 5.97 17.88 1.38
CA TYR A 327 6.84 16.72 1.28
C TYR A 327 8.32 17.09 1.40
N LEU A 328 8.77 18.21 0.81
CA LEU A 328 10.16 18.66 0.99
C LEU A 328 10.46 19.04 2.44
N GLN A 329 9.51 19.66 3.13
CA GLN A 329 9.64 19.99 4.55
C GLN A 329 9.70 18.72 5.42
N GLU A 330 8.82 17.74 5.16
CA GLU A 330 8.84 16.44 5.84
C GLU A 330 10.16 15.71 5.57
N LEU A 331 10.57 15.63 4.31
CA LEU A 331 11.82 15.00 3.88
C LEU A 331 13.05 15.63 4.55
N ALA A 332 13.06 16.95 4.76
CA ALA A 332 14.16 17.65 5.41
C ALA A 332 14.12 17.62 6.95
N SER A 333 13.09 17.01 7.56
CA SER A 333 12.88 17.04 9.01
C SER A 333 13.72 16.00 9.77
N GLU A 334 13.90 14.80 9.20
CA GLU A 334 14.64 13.69 9.82
C GLU A 334 15.52 12.94 8.80
N PRO A 335 16.75 12.52 9.18
CA PRO A 335 17.31 12.57 10.53
C PRO A 335 18.00 13.91 10.84
N SER A 336 17.58 14.58 11.93
CA SER A 336 18.15 15.88 12.37
C SER A 336 19.65 15.85 12.74
N THR A 337 20.25 14.66 12.84
CA THR A 337 21.66 14.46 13.20
C THR A 337 22.59 14.33 11.99
N SER A 338 22.07 14.28 10.76
CA SER A 338 22.88 14.16 9.55
C SER A 338 22.95 15.47 8.78
N SER A 339 24.03 15.67 8.04
CA SER A 339 24.17 16.73 7.04
C SER A 339 24.31 16.18 5.61
N ASN A 340 24.22 14.84 5.48
CA ASN A 340 24.28 14.13 4.22
C ASN A 340 22.85 13.96 3.68
N PRO A 341 22.50 14.55 2.51
CA PRO A 341 21.16 14.44 1.94
C PRO A 341 20.68 13.00 1.76
N GLN A 342 21.58 12.07 1.41
CA GLN A 342 21.22 10.66 1.21
C GLN A 342 20.60 10.03 2.47
N ASP A 343 21.06 10.41 3.66
CA ASP A 343 20.53 9.86 4.91
C ASP A 343 19.05 10.23 5.13
N TYR A 344 18.61 11.38 4.58
CA TYR A 344 17.21 11.83 4.62
C TYR A 344 16.35 11.07 3.61
N LEU A 345 16.89 10.80 2.42
CA LEU A 345 16.22 9.99 1.39
C LEU A 345 16.02 8.55 1.87
N ASP A 346 17.05 7.97 2.48
CA ASP A 346 17.04 6.59 2.98
C ASP A 346 16.07 6.41 4.17
N GLU A 347 15.89 7.43 5.01
CA GLU A 347 14.97 7.37 6.15
C GLU A 347 13.51 7.65 5.75
N ASN A 348 13.27 8.47 4.72
CA ASN A 348 11.94 8.86 4.25
C ASN A 348 11.64 8.41 2.79
N PRO A 349 11.73 7.10 2.47
CA PRO A 349 11.59 6.62 1.10
C PRO A 349 10.19 6.82 0.51
N VAL A 350 9.16 6.92 1.36
CA VAL A 350 7.78 7.17 0.91
C VAL A 350 7.62 8.61 0.45
N VAL A 351 8.03 9.58 1.29
CA VAL A 351 7.99 11.02 0.97
C VAL A 351 8.82 11.31 -0.27
N TYR A 352 10.01 10.72 -0.36
CA TYR A 352 10.86 10.85 -1.54
C TYR A 352 10.17 10.37 -2.81
N ARG A 353 9.51 9.22 -2.74
CA ARG A 353 8.77 8.65 -3.86
C ARG A 353 7.57 9.52 -4.27
N GLU A 354 6.81 10.06 -3.32
CA GLU A 354 5.73 11.00 -3.64
C GLU A 354 6.26 12.20 -4.43
N LEU A 355 7.39 12.78 -4.02
CA LEU A 355 8.06 13.84 -4.80
C LEU A 355 8.45 13.39 -6.20
N THR A 356 8.89 12.15 -6.40
CA THR A 356 9.17 11.65 -7.76
C THR A 356 7.91 11.46 -8.61
N TYR A 357 6.75 11.16 -7.99
CA TYR A 357 5.48 10.97 -8.69
C TYR A 357 4.87 12.29 -9.18
N TYR A 358 5.10 13.41 -8.48
CA TYR A 358 4.72 14.73 -9.00
C TYR A 358 5.56 15.16 -10.22
N GLY A 359 6.65 14.46 -10.55
CA GLY A 359 7.33 14.52 -11.85
C GLY A 359 7.65 15.94 -12.33
N ALA A 360 7.03 16.35 -13.43
CA ALA A 360 7.24 17.66 -14.04
C ALA A 360 6.93 18.83 -13.09
N TYR A 361 5.96 18.69 -12.19
CA TYR A 361 5.65 19.70 -11.18
C TYR A 361 6.80 19.84 -10.18
N THR A 362 7.35 18.73 -9.70
CA THR A 362 8.52 18.75 -8.81
C THR A 362 9.74 19.36 -9.49
N THR A 363 9.96 19.04 -10.76
CA THR A 363 11.04 19.65 -11.56
C THR A 363 10.85 21.16 -11.70
N ALA A 364 9.64 21.62 -12.03
CA ALA A 364 9.32 23.04 -12.15
C ALA A 364 9.49 23.78 -10.82
N TYR A 365 8.93 23.23 -9.74
CA TYR A 365 9.05 23.77 -8.38
C TYR A 365 10.51 23.87 -7.94
N CYS A 366 11.28 22.78 -8.03
CA CYS A 366 12.69 22.76 -7.61
C CYS A 366 13.54 23.75 -8.41
N THR A 367 13.29 23.85 -9.72
CA THR A 367 13.99 24.81 -10.59
C THR A 367 13.68 26.25 -10.19
N ALA A 368 12.41 26.57 -9.91
CA ALA A 368 11.98 27.90 -9.49
C ALA A 368 12.57 28.30 -8.12
N GLN A 369 12.58 27.38 -7.15
CA GLN A 369 13.12 27.64 -5.81
C GLN A 369 14.65 27.79 -5.81
N LEU A 370 15.38 26.93 -6.52
CA LEU A 370 16.84 27.01 -6.62
C LEU A 370 17.35 28.28 -7.34
N ALA A 371 16.48 28.96 -8.09
CA ALA A 371 16.79 30.27 -8.68
C ALA A 371 16.68 31.42 -7.66
N GLN A 372 15.90 31.25 -6.59
CA GLN A 372 15.62 32.27 -5.58
C GLN A 372 16.45 32.08 -4.30
N GLU A 373 16.77 30.84 -3.94
CA GLU A 373 17.40 30.48 -2.66
C GLU A 373 18.91 30.15 -2.77
N ASN A 374 19.58 30.10 -1.62
CA ASN A 374 20.99 29.68 -1.55
C ASN A 374 21.11 28.16 -1.74
N GLN A 375 21.53 27.75 -2.94
CA GLN A 375 21.66 26.37 -3.42
C GLN A 375 22.52 25.41 -2.57
N SER A 376 23.18 25.88 -1.51
CA SER A 376 24.19 25.14 -0.73
C SER A 376 23.69 24.52 0.57
N ASP A 377 22.49 24.84 1.02
CA ASP A 377 21.93 24.25 2.24
C ASP A 377 21.42 22.80 2.01
N LEU A 378 20.88 22.16 3.04
CA LEU A 378 20.38 20.79 2.93
C LEU A 378 19.22 20.71 1.93
N ARG A 379 18.28 21.66 2.00
CA ARG A 379 17.08 21.70 1.16
C ARG A 379 17.45 21.87 -0.31
N GLY A 380 18.35 22.81 -0.63
CA GLY A 380 18.88 22.99 -1.98
C GLY A 380 19.57 21.74 -2.54
N ARG A 381 20.31 21.01 -1.70
CA ARG A 381 20.94 19.74 -2.11
C ARG A 381 19.93 18.62 -2.34
N LEU A 382 18.85 18.54 -1.55
CA LEU A 382 17.75 17.59 -1.78
C LEU A 382 17.04 17.88 -3.10
N MET A 383 16.72 19.16 -3.38
CA MET A 383 16.12 19.59 -4.64
C MET A 383 17.02 19.28 -5.85
N GLN A 384 18.33 19.45 -5.73
CA GLN A 384 19.28 19.07 -6.79
C GLN A 384 19.30 17.56 -7.05
N ILE A 385 19.17 16.73 -6.01
CA ILE A 385 19.10 15.27 -6.20
C ILE A 385 17.81 14.91 -6.95
N LEU A 386 16.67 15.46 -6.55
CA LEU A 386 15.39 15.26 -7.25
C LEU A 386 15.47 15.68 -8.72
N LEU A 387 16.05 16.85 -9.01
CA LEU A 387 16.22 17.31 -10.39
C LEU A 387 17.10 16.38 -11.22
N ASN A 388 18.16 15.80 -10.65
CA ASN A 388 19.04 14.87 -11.37
C ASN A 388 18.37 13.50 -11.63
N GLU A 389 17.42 13.09 -10.80
CA GLU A 389 16.66 11.85 -11.00
C GLU A 389 15.54 12.02 -12.02
N LEU A 390 14.92 13.22 -12.05
CA LEU A 390 13.80 13.54 -12.94
C LEU A 390 14.21 14.12 -14.30
N SER A 391 15.51 14.38 -14.51
CA SER A 391 16.09 14.85 -15.79
C SER A 391 16.61 13.70 -16.63
#